data_AF-A0A838V2N4-F1
#
_entry.id   AF-A0A838V2N4-F1
#
_cell.length_a   1.000
_cell.length_b   1.000
_cell.length_c   1.000
_cell.angle_alpha   90.00
_cell.angle_beta   90.00
_cell.angle_gamma   90.00
#
_symmetry.space_group_name_H-M   'P 1'
#
loop_
_entity.id
_entity.type
_entity.pdbx_description
1 polymer ?
#
loop_
_entity_poly.entity_id
_entity_poly.type
_entity_poly.pdbx_seq_one_letter_code
_entity_poly.pdbx_strand_id
1 'polypeptide(L)'
;MSGHETIRSYQRIFRPERRLHQIEGRALPVPGGVPLRWLGYAGASLLAVLMLAAGSVTIYVGLAVGAAIAGAAVGRREGAAVAGISALAGSWLGGHVLGLLDWPLRLVVIPAGVATLGTQATPDGRRADRFALSWLALRLSPRRRSLGRALPPEDTPRVEDASVWVAPDEHSPTLRAGRVRGEGTIAFSTSIAARRSRLRQRRMLVRVHGGRGRRAEIAATRLAVADGETVEVRP
;
A
#
# COMPACT_ATOMS: atom_id res chain seq x y z
N MET A 1 52.39 39.76 -9.59
CA MET A 1 51.19 40.57 -9.88
C MET A 1 49.97 39.75 -9.52
N SER A 2 49.42 40.04 -8.35
CA SER A 2 48.37 39.27 -7.67
C SER A 2 47.00 39.75 -8.18
N GLY A 3 46.32 38.92 -8.96
CA GLY A 3 44.96 39.19 -9.40
C GLY A 3 43.98 38.94 -8.25
N HIS A 4 43.35 39.98 -7.74
CA HIS A 4 42.20 39.83 -6.85
C HIS A 4 40.94 39.61 -7.69
N GLU A 5 40.38 38.42 -7.57
CA GLU A 5 39.12 38.05 -8.21
C GLU A 5 37.98 38.81 -7.51
N THR A 6 37.35 39.72 -8.25
CA THR A 6 36.29 40.57 -7.73
C THR A 6 35.06 39.71 -7.43
N ILE A 7 34.76 39.50 -6.15
CA ILE A 7 33.56 38.78 -5.70
C ILE A 7 32.33 39.59 -6.12
N ARG A 8 31.80 39.30 -7.31
CA ARG A 8 30.51 39.82 -7.77
C ARG A 8 29.41 39.13 -6.97
N SER A 9 28.94 39.84 -5.95
CA SER A 9 27.72 39.57 -5.18
C SER A 9 27.80 38.44 -4.16
N TYR A 10 27.74 38.83 -2.88
CA TYR A 10 27.45 37.94 -1.74
C TYR A 10 26.13 37.16 -1.89
N GLN A 11 25.20 37.59 -2.77
CA GLN A 11 23.92 36.92 -2.98
C GLN A 11 24.00 35.64 -3.82
N ARG A 12 25.16 35.37 -4.44
CA ARG A 12 25.34 34.14 -5.23
C ARG A 12 25.89 32.98 -4.40
N ILE A 13 26.72 33.29 -3.39
CA ILE A 13 27.23 32.31 -2.42
C ILE A 13 26.16 32.04 -1.37
N PHE A 14 25.56 33.10 -0.83
CA PHE A 14 24.29 33.02 -0.12
C PHE A 14 23.18 33.26 -1.14
N ARG A 15 22.81 32.22 -1.90
CA ARG A 15 21.36 32.09 -2.17
C ARG A 15 20.71 32.32 -0.80
N PRO A 16 19.71 33.20 -0.64
CA PRO A 16 18.89 33.19 0.56
C PRO A 16 18.23 31.82 0.57
N GLU A 17 18.97 30.83 1.06
CA GLU A 17 18.47 29.53 1.33
C GLU A 17 17.42 29.84 2.37
N ARG A 18 16.17 29.55 2.03
CA ARG A 18 15.05 29.47 2.97
C ARG A 18 15.32 28.47 4.13
N ARG A 19 16.58 28.03 4.32
CA ARG A 19 17.13 27.19 5.38
C ARG A 19 17.62 27.99 6.59
N LEU A 20 17.74 29.32 6.53
CA LEU A 20 17.99 30.16 7.72
C LEU A 20 16.83 30.17 8.74
N HIS A 21 15.79 29.37 8.49
CA HIS A 21 14.68 29.16 9.41
C HIS A 21 14.80 27.86 10.19
N GLN A 22 15.93 27.17 10.14
CA GLN A 22 16.16 25.97 10.94
C GLN A 22 17.19 26.24 12.03
N ILE A 23 16.74 26.25 13.29
CA ILE A 23 17.64 26.15 14.44
C ILE A 23 17.70 24.65 14.77
N GLU A 24 18.89 24.06 14.77
CA GLU A 24 19.11 22.63 15.08
C GLU A 24 18.34 21.65 14.15
N GLY A 25 18.18 22.00 12.87
CA GLY A 25 17.46 21.16 11.89
C GLY A 25 15.94 21.12 12.07
N ARG A 26 15.39 21.83 13.06
CA ARG A 26 13.95 22.00 13.26
C ARG A 26 13.49 23.29 12.59
N ALA A 27 12.50 23.20 11.73
CA ALA A 27 11.87 24.39 11.13
C ALA A 27 11.29 25.25 12.27
N LEU A 28 11.78 26.49 12.38
CA LEU A 28 11.23 27.49 13.27
C LEU A 28 9.72 27.61 12.97
N PRO A 29 8.86 27.55 14.00
CA PRO A 29 7.43 27.44 13.79
C PRO A 29 6.86 28.62 12.99
N VAL A 30 7.49 29.81 13.00
CA VAL A 30 7.02 30.93 12.18
C VAL A 30 8.06 32.06 11.98
N PRO A 31 8.78 32.09 10.86
CA PRO A 31 9.32 33.35 10.31
C PRO A 31 8.52 33.67 9.04
N GLY A 32 7.40 34.40 9.21
CA GLY A 32 6.58 34.87 8.07
C GLY A 32 5.07 34.57 8.10
N GLY A 33 4.53 34.05 9.21
CA GLY A 33 3.08 33.83 9.38
C GLY A 33 2.63 32.37 9.27
N VAL A 34 1.38 32.11 9.69
CA VAL A 34 0.79 30.77 9.76
C VAL A 34 0.57 30.25 8.33
N PRO A 35 1.16 29.11 7.93
CA PRO A 35 0.95 28.59 6.59
C PRO A 35 -0.52 28.19 6.40
N LEU A 36 -1.09 28.47 5.23
CA LEU A 36 -2.47 28.11 4.85
C LEU A 36 -2.82 26.63 5.14
N ARG A 37 -1.83 25.74 5.04
CA ARG A 37 -1.99 24.32 5.36
C ARG A 37 -2.22 24.07 6.84
N TRP A 38 -1.53 24.80 7.71
CA TRP A 38 -1.75 24.72 9.16
C TRP A 38 -3.18 25.15 9.48
N LEU A 39 -3.65 26.24 8.87
CA LEU A 39 -5.05 26.68 8.98
C LEU A 39 -6.03 25.61 8.49
N GLY A 40 -5.72 24.94 7.38
CA GLY A 40 -6.52 23.81 6.88
C GLY A 40 -6.61 22.66 7.88
N TYR A 41 -5.50 22.24 8.48
CA TYR A 41 -5.51 21.19 9.50
C TYR A 41 -6.20 21.63 10.79
N ALA A 42 -5.98 22.87 11.24
CA ALA A 42 -6.61 23.41 12.44
C ALA A 42 -8.13 23.50 12.26
N GLY A 43 -8.60 24.02 11.11
CA GLY A 43 -10.02 24.10 10.79
C GLY A 43 -10.68 22.72 10.68
N ALA A 44 -10.05 21.78 9.97
CA ALA A 44 -10.59 20.42 9.82
C ALA A 44 -10.65 19.66 11.16
N SER A 45 -9.61 19.78 11.99
CA SER A 45 -9.59 19.15 13.32
C SER A 45 -10.58 19.78 14.29
N LEU A 46 -10.73 21.12 14.26
CA LEU A 46 -11.76 21.81 15.03
C LEU A 46 -13.17 21.35 14.66
N LEU A 47 -13.48 21.26 13.37
CA LEU A 47 -14.78 20.74 12.91
C LEU A 47 -15.00 19.30 13.38
N ALA A 48 -14.00 18.42 13.25
CA ALA A 48 -14.11 17.05 13.73
C ALA A 48 -14.36 16.98 15.25
N VAL A 49 -13.66 17.80 16.03
CA VAL A 49 -13.86 17.90 17.48
C VAL A 49 -15.27 18.39 17.81
N LEU A 50 -15.77 19.43 17.13
CA LEU A 50 -17.13 19.93 17.33
C LEU A 50 -18.18 18.87 16.99
N MET A 51 -18.01 18.16 15.87
CA MET A 51 -18.93 17.09 15.46
C MET A 51 -18.95 15.92 16.45
N LEU A 52 -17.78 15.50 16.96
CA LEU A 52 -17.69 14.42 17.94
C LEU A 52 -18.20 14.83 19.32
N ALA A 53 -17.88 16.05 19.76
CA ALA A 53 -18.29 16.58 21.05
C ALA A 53 -19.79 16.93 21.12
N ALA A 54 -20.43 17.16 19.97
CA ALA A 54 -21.88 17.38 19.90
C ALA A 54 -22.70 16.16 20.35
N GLY A 55 -22.11 14.96 20.44
CA GLY A 55 -22.83 13.77 20.91
C GLY A 55 -23.93 13.27 19.97
N SER A 56 -23.98 13.79 18.74
CA SER A 56 -25.12 13.52 17.83
C SER A 56 -25.06 12.11 17.26
N VAL A 57 -26.10 11.33 17.55
CA VAL A 57 -26.29 9.97 17.00
C VAL A 57 -26.23 9.99 15.48
N THR A 58 -26.79 11.02 14.83
CA THR A 58 -26.78 11.17 13.37
C THR A 58 -25.35 11.25 12.81
N ILE A 59 -24.45 11.96 13.51
CA ILE A 59 -23.05 12.07 13.10
C ILE A 59 -22.35 10.71 13.22
N TYR A 60 -22.55 10.01 14.35
CA TYR A 60 -21.93 8.70 14.57
C TYR A 60 -22.43 7.65 13.58
N VAL A 61 -23.74 7.60 13.31
CA VAL A 61 -24.33 6.72 12.31
C VAL A 61 -23.85 7.08 10.90
N GLY A 62 -23.79 8.37 10.56
CA GLY A 62 -23.28 8.82 9.26
C GLY A 62 -21.83 8.39 9.01
N LEU A 63 -20.96 8.54 10.01
CA LEU A 63 -19.58 8.07 9.96
C LEU A 63 -19.51 6.54 9.83
N ALA A 64 -20.33 5.81 10.58
CA ALA A 64 -20.39 4.36 10.51
C ALA A 64 -20.83 3.84 9.14
N VAL A 65 -21.88 4.44 8.54
CA VAL A 65 -22.37 4.10 7.20
C VAL A 65 -21.30 4.42 6.15
N GLY A 66 -20.67 5.60 6.21
CA GLY A 66 -19.59 5.97 5.30
C GLY A 66 -18.41 4.99 5.37
N ALA A 67 -18.01 4.59 6.58
CA ALA A 67 -16.96 3.60 6.79
C ALA A 67 -17.37 2.21 6.28
N ALA A 68 -18.62 1.80 6.48
CA ALA A 68 -19.13 0.53 5.96
C ALA A 68 -19.12 0.48 4.43
N ILE A 69 -19.53 1.57 3.76
CA ILE A 69 -19.48 1.69 2.29
C ILE A 69 -18.03 1.61 1.80
N ALA A 70 -17.11 2.34 2.44
CA ALA A 70 -15.69 2.29 2.10
C ALA A 70 -15.11 0.88 2.32
N GLY A 71 -15.47 0.21 3.41
CA GLY A 71 -15.09 -1.16 3.71
C GLY A 71 -15.63 -2.16 2.69
N ALA A 72 -16.87 -1.98 2.22
CA ALA A 72 -17.46 -2.80 1.16
C ALA A 72 -16.77 -2.59 -0.20
N ALA A 73 -16.30 -1.38 -0.48
CA ALA A 73 -15.58 -1.08 -1.73
C ALA A 73 -14.19 -1.72 -1.80
N VAL A 74 -13.55 -1.93 -0.65
CA VAL A 74 -12.18 -2.47 -0.56
C VAL A 74 -12.14 -3.97 -0.25
N GLY A 75 -13.15 -4.49 0.45
CA GLY A 75 -13.17 -5.86 0.97
C GLY A 75 -14.47 -6.61 0.70
N ARG A 76 -14.57 -7.82 1.28
CA ARG A 76 -15.83 -8.59 1.34
C ARG A 76 -16.81 -7.94 2.32
N ARG A 77 -18.06 -8.44 2.37
CA ARG A 77 -19.12 -7.97 3.30
C ARG A 77 -18.65 -7.88 4.76
N GLU A 78 -17.77 -8.78 5.19
CA GLU A 78 -17.15 -8.76 6.51
C GLU A 78 -16.36 -7.46 6.77
N GLY A 79 -15.63 -6.96 5.77
CA GLY A 79 -14.88 -5.71 5.87
C GLY A 79 -15.78 -4.49 6.05
N ALA A 80 -16.96 -4.49 5.42
CA ALA A 80 -17.97 -3.45 5.60
C ALA A 80 -18.50 -3.42 7.05
N ALA A 81 -18.85 -4.58 7.60
CA ALA A 81 -19.35 -4.70 8.97
C ALA A 81 -18.28 -4.26 9.98
N VAL A 82 -17.05 -4.77 9.85
CA VAL A 82 -15.93 -4.41 10.74
C VAL A 82 -15.63 -2.91 10.66
N ALA A 83 -15.58 -2.33 9.46
CA ALA A 83 -15.32 -0.89 9.29
C ALA A 83 -16.43 -0.04 9.90
N GLY A 84 -17.70 -0.38 9.66
CA GLY A 84 -18.85 0.35 10.20
C GLY A 84 -18.92 0.30 11.72
N ILE A 85 -18.80 -0.89 12.31
CA ILE A 85 -18.82 -1.08 13.77
C ILE A 85 -17.63 -0.34 14.42
N SER A 86 -16.44 -0.46 13.83
CA SER A 86 -15.24 0.22 14.37
C SER A 86 -15.38 1.74 14.31
N ALA A 87 -15.95 2.29 13.23
CA ALA A 87 -16.19 3.72 13.11
C ALA A 87 -17.26 4.22 14.09
N LEU A 88 -18.33 3.44 14.30
CA LEU A 88 -19.36 3.76 15.30
C LEU A 88 -18.76 3.77 16.71
N ALA A 89 -18.10 2.69 17.11
CA ALA A 89 -17.50 2.56 18.42
C ALA A 89 -16.40 3.62 18.66
N GLY A 90 -15.54 3.84 17.67
CA GLY A 90 -14.47 4.83 17.75
C GLY A 90 -14.99 6.27 17.85
N SER A 91 -16.03 6.64 17.09
CA SER A 91 -16.62 7.97 17.15
C SER A 91 -17.39 8.22 18.45
N TRP A 92 -18.14 7.23 18.94
CA TRP A 92 -18.82 7.31 20.24
C TRP A 92 -17.82 7.46 21.39
N LEU A 93 -16.80 6.61 21.45
CA LEU A 93 -15.75 6.67 22.47
C LEU A 93 -14.97 7.98 22.39
N GLY A 94 -14.63 8.42 21.17
CA GLY A 94 -13.96 9.69 20.94
C GLY A 94 -14.78 10.89 21.42
N GLY A 95 -16.09 10.90 21.15
CA GLY A 95 -17.00 11.91 21.69
C GLY A 95 -17.03 11.91 23.22
N HIS A 96 -17.10 10.73 23.84
CA HIS A 96 -17.08 10.61 25.30
C HIS A 96 -15.78 11.16 25.92
N VAL A 97 -14.61 10.76 25.39
CA VAL A 97 -13.30 11.27 25.84
C VAL A 97 -13.17 12.77 25.64
N LEU A 98 -13.62 13.31 24.49
CA LEU A 98 -13.65 14.76 24.24
C LEU A 98 -14.62 15.50 25.17
N GLY A 99 -15.65 14.83 25.68
CA GLY A 99 -16.56 15.36 26.69
C GLY A 99 -15.90 15.55 28.06
N LEU A 100 -14.85 14.77 28.36
CA LEU A 100 -14.09 14.86 29.61
C LEU A 100 -13.05 15.99 29.61
N LEU A 101 -12.77 16.59 28.45
CA LEU A 101 -11.76 17.64 28.32
C LEU A 101 -12.40 19.02 28.44
N ASP A 102 -11.71 19.92 29.13
CA ASP A 102 -12.09 21.33 29.20
C ASP A 102 -12.09 21.98 27.82
N TRP A 103 -12.96 23.00 27.68
CA TRP A 103 -13.14 23.70 26.41
C TRP A 103 -11.84 24.26 25.80
N PRO A 104 -10.83 24.78 26.56
CA PRO A 104 -9.61 25.30 25.96
C PRO A 104 -8.76 24.17 25.37
N LEU A 105 -8.64 23.05 26.09
CA LEU A 105 -7.91 21.88 25.62
C LEU A 105 -8.54 21.36 24.33
N ARG A 106 -9.86 21.19 24.36
CA ARG A 106 -10.62 20.64 23.25
C ARG A 106 -10.62 21.53 22.01
N LEU A 107 -10.91 22.82 22.16
CA LEU A 107 -11.18 23.71 21.04
C LEU A 107 -9.95 24.46 20.54
N VAL A 108 -8.89 24.57 21.34
CA VAL A 108 -7.67 25.31 20.99
C VAL A 108 -6.47 24.36 20.91
N VAL A 109 -6.18 23.64 22.00
CA VAL A 109 -4.95 22.84 22.11
C VAL A 109 -4.96 21.66 21.14
N ILE A 110 -6.05 20.90 21.07
CA ILE A 110 -6.14 19.76 20.15
C ILE A 110 -6.00 20.22 18.68
N PRO A 111 -6.80 21.18 18.17
CA PRO A 111 -6.66 21.60 16.77
C PRO A 111 -5.30 22.18 16.43
N ALA A 112 -4.73 23.02 17.32
CA ALA A 112 -3.39 23.57 17.13
C ALA A 112 -2.31 22.47 17.15
N GLY A 113 -2.44 21.48 18.05
CA GLY A 113 -1.54 20.34 18.14
C GLY A 113 -1.59 19.48 16.88
N VAL A 114 -2.79 19.14 16.40
CA VAL A 114 -3.00 18.40 15.14
C VAL A 114 -2.43 19.16 13.95
N ALA A 115 -2.66 20.48 13.86
CA ALA A 115 -2.12 21.31 12.79
C ALA A 115 -0.58 21.38 12.81
N THR A 116 -0.01 21.49 14.00
CA THR A 116 1.45 21.52 14.18
C THR A 116 2.06 20.17 13.81
N LEU A 117 1.51 19.06 14.31
CA LEU A 117 1.98 17.73 13.93
C LEU A 117 1.79 17.45 12.44
N GLY A 118 0.64 17.81 11.85
CA GLY A 118 0.37 17.61 10.42
C GLY A 118 1.27 18.41 9.48
N THR A 119 1.88 19.50 9.98
CA THR A 119 2.79 20.35 9.19
C THR A 119 4.26 20.10 9.49
N GLN A 120 4.61 19.68 10.70
CA GLN A 120 6.00 19.45 11.12
C GLN A 120 6.42 17.99 11.06
N ALA A 121 5.49 17.03 11.20
CA ALA A 121 5.82 15.62 11.10
C ALA A 121 6.24 15.28 9.67
N THR A 122 7.48 14.79 9.55
CA THR A 122 8.06 14.38 8.27
C THR A 122 8.52 12.92 8.31
N PRO A 123 7.59 11.96 8.44
CA PRO A 123 7.95 10.54 8.39
C PRO A 123 8.67 10.24 7.07
N ASP A 124 9.87 9.66 7.18
CA ASP A 124 10.76 9.36 6.06
C ASP A 124 11.10 10.58 5.18
N GLY A 125 11.12 11.78 5.77
CA GLY A 125 11.34 13.04 5.04
C GLY A 125 10.18 13.44 4.12
N ARG A 126 9.04 12.73 4.18
CA ARG A 126 7.84 13.02 3.40
C ARG A 126 6.87 13.82 4.25
N ARG A 127 6.01 14.61 3.59
CA ARG A 127 4.92 15.30 4.28
C ARG A 127 3.93 14.29 4.87
N ALA A 128 3.41 14.59 6.07
CA ALA A 128 2.49 13.70 6.79
C ALA A 128 1.25 13.31 5.98
N ASP A 129 0.64 14.24 5.22
CA ASP A 129 -0.49 13.96 4.31
C ASP A 129 -0.12 12.92 3.25
N ARG A 130 1.00 13.14 2.55
CA ARG A 130 1.48 12.23 1.51
C ARG A 130 1.88 10.88 2.07
N PHE A 131 2.51 10.87 3.24
CA PHE A 131 2.84 9.63 3.94
C PHE A 131 1.57 8.87 4.32
N ALA A 132 0.60 9.53 4.95
CA ALA A 132 -0.68 8.92 5.35
C ALA A 132 -1.44 8.37 4.14
N LEU A 133 -1.51 9.11 3.02
CA LEU A 133 -2.12 8.64 1.78
C LEU A 133 -1.36 7.46 1.17
N SER A 134 -0.02 7.51 1.17
CA SER A 134 0.80 6.40 0.65
C SER A 134 0.66 5.15 1.52
N TRP A 135 0.66 5.33 2.84
CA TRP A 135 0.48 4.27 3.82
C TRP A 135 -0.92 3.66 3.71
N LEU A 136 -1.95 4.50 3.59
CA LEU A 136 -3.33 4.05 3.39
C LEU A 136 -3.46 3.32 2.05
N ALA A 137 -2.92 3.88 0.97
CA ALA A 137 -2.89 3.23 -0.34
C ALA A 137 -2.16 1.89 -0.27
N LEU A 138 -1.08 1.76 0.51
CA LEU A 138 -0.39 0.50 0.73
C LEU A 138 -1.24 -0.51 1.51
N ARG A 139 -1.98 -0.06 2.53
CA ARG A 139 -2.86 -0.89 3.36
C ARG A 139 -4.10 -1.36 2.60
N LEU A 140 -4.68 -0.49 1.78
CA LEU A 140 -5.83 -0.78 0.93
C LEU A 140 -5.43 -1.48 -0.37
N SER A 141 -4.15 -1.42 -0.75
CA SER A 141 -3.68 -2.16 -1.92
C SER A 141 -3.85 -3.65 -1.69
N PRO A 142 -4.42 -4.40 -2.66
CA PRO A 142 -4.53 -5.83 -2.53
C PRO A 142 -3.14 -6.44 -2.33
N ARG A 143 -3.00 -7.27 -1.28
CA ARG A 143 -1.74 -7.92 -0.87
C ARG A 143 -1.13 -8.79 -1.98
N ARG A 144 -1.92 -9.15 -3.00
CA ARG A 144 -1.49 -9.93 -4.15
C ARG A 144 -1.65 -9.07 -5.40
N ARG A 145 -0.53 -8.66 -5.98
CA ARG A 145 -0.47 -7.99 -7.29
C ARG A 145 0.45 -8.77 -8.21
N SER A 146 0.09 -8.86 -9.48
CA SER A 146 0.94 -9.36 -10.56
C SER A 146 0.83 -8.40 -11.73
N LEU A 147 1.97 -8.00 -12.31
CA LEU A 147 2.04 -7.05 -13.45
C LEU A 147 1.22 -5.77 -13.24
N GLY A 148 1.25 -5.20 -12.03
CA GLY A 148 0.51 -3.98 -11.69
C GLY A 148 -1.00 -4.15 -11.52
N ARG A 149 -1.55 -5.37 -11.69
CA ARG A 149 -2.97 -5.67 -11.52
C ARG A 149 -3.22 -6.38 -10.18
N ALA A 150 -4.36 -6.09 -9.56
CA ALA A 150 -4.83 -6.85 -8.41
C ALA A 150 -5.07 -8.30 -8.82
N LEU A 151 -4.43 -9.24 -8.12
CA LEU A 151 -4.76 -10.64 -8.27
C LEU A 151 -6.12 -10.88 -7.60
N PRO A 152 -6.98 -11.71 -8.22
CA PRO A 152 -8.27 -12.03 -7.64
C PRO A 152 -8.07 -12.85 -6.34
N PRO A 153 -9.10 -12.93 -5.48
CA PRO A 153 -9.10 -13.79 -4.30
C PRO A 153 -8.70 -15.24 -4.66
N GLU A 154 -8.04 -15.93 -3.72
CA GLU A 154 -7.43 -17.27 -3.90
C GLU A 154 -8.40 -18.31 -4.46
N ASP A 155 -9.69 -18.18 -4.17
CA ASP A 155 -10.75 -19.11 -4.56
C ASP A 155 -11.60 -18.61 -5.72
N THR A 156 -11.16 -17.55 -6.42
CA THR A 156 -11.87 -17.09 -7.61
C THR A 156 -11.40 -17.97 -8.77
N PRO A 157 -12.25 -18.87 -9.32
CA PRO A 157 -11.87 -19.65 -10.48
C PRO A 157 -11.49 -18.68 -11.59
N ARG A 158 -10.27 -18.81 -12.12
CA ARG A 158 -9.81 -17.90 -13.17
C ARG A 158 -9.11 -18.62 -14.32
N VAL A 159 -9.66 -18.27 -15.48
CA VAL A 159 -9.18 -18.34 -16.87
C VAL A 159 -9.23 -19.72 -17.53
N GLU A 160 -10.28 -19.91 -18.33
CA GLU A 160 -10.26 -20.76 -19.52
C GLU A 160 -9.32 -20.10 -20.55
N ASP A 161 -8.32 -20.82 -21.05
CA ASP A 161 -7.38 -20.39 -22.11
C ASP A 161 -6.52 -19.13 -21.84
N ALA A 162 -5.92 -19.01 -20.64
CA ALA A 162 -4.90 -18.01 -20.39
C ALA A 162 -3.60 -18.36 -21.15
N SER A 163 -3.33 -17.68 -22.27
CA SER A 163 -1.99 -17.66 -22.85
C SER A 163 -1.09 -16.73 -22.04
N VAL A 164 -0.11 -17.30 -21.34
CA VAL A 164 0.92 -16.51 -20.64
C VAL A 164 2.04 -16.25 -21.63
N TRP A 165 2.00 -15.09 -22.29
CA TRP A 165 3.08 -14.66 -23.15
C TRP A 165 4.23 -14.11 -22.31
N VAL A 166 5.42 -14.68 -22.47
CA VAL A 166 6.65 -14.18 -21.86
C VAL A 166 7.45 -13.50 -22.96
N ALA A 167 7.73 -12.21 -22.78
CA ALA A 167 8.55 -11.47 -23.73
C ALA A 167 9.93 -12.13 -23.85
N PRO A 168 10.44 -12.37 -25.07
CA PRO A 168 11.78 -12.90 -25.26
C PRO A 168 12.80 -11.90 -24.70
N ASP A 169 13.72 -12.39 -23.88
CA ASP A 169 14.92 -11.68 -23.41
C ASP A 169 16.18 -12.29 -24.04
N GLU A 170 17.32 -11.65 -23.86
CA GLU A 170 18.63 -12.15 -24.38
C GLU A 170 19.01 -13.54 -23.81
N HIS A 171 18.31 -13.98 -22.76
CA HIS A 171 18.48 -15.27 -22.10
C HIS A 171 17.35 -16.27 -22.45
N SER A 172 16.56 -15.99 -23.48
CA SER A 172 15.48 -16.87 -23.94
C SER A 172 16.00 -17.96 -24.89
N PRO A 173 15.50 -19.20 -24.79
CA PRO A 173 14.26 -19.61 -24.10
C PRO A 173 14.51 -20.29 -22.73
N THR A 174 14.52 -19.52 -21.63
CA THR A 174 14.53 -20.09 -20.27
C THR A 174 13.11 -20.13 -19.69
N LEU A 175 12.72 -21.28 -19.12
CA LEU A 175 11.46 -21.38 -18.36
C LEU A 175 11.57 -20.50 -17.12
N ARG A 176 10.61 -19.60 -16.89
CA ARG A 176 10.56 -18.81 -15.65
C ARG A 176 9.92 -19.60 -14.52
N ALA A 177 10.39 -19.34 -13.30
CA ALA A 177 9.82 -19.94 -12.10
C ALA A 177 8.34 -19.54 -11.97
N GLY A 178 7.47 -20.53 -11.78
CA GLY A 178 6.03 -20.32 -11.75
C GLY A 178 5.31 -21.43 -10.98
N ARG A 179 4.11 -21.13 -10.48
CA ARG A 179 3.25 -22.10 -9.82
C ARG A 179 1.84 -22.03 -10.37
N VAL A 180 1.34 -23.16 -10.85
CA VAL A 180 -0.04 -23.34 -11.30
C VAL A 180 -0.72 -24.33 -10.36
N ARG A 181 -1.93 -24.03 -9.91
CA ARG A 181 -2.71 -24.89 -9.01
C ARG A 181 -4.14 -24.97 -9.56
N GLY A 182 -4.72 -26.15 -9.46
CA GLY A 182 -6.08 -26.41 -9.90
C GLY A 182 -6.13 -27.37 -11.07
N GLU A 183 -7.34 -27.86 -11.34
CA GLU A 183 -7.60 -28.75 -12.47
C GLU A 183 -7.43 -28.01 -13.79
N GLY A 184 -6.72 -28.61 -14.75
CA GLY A 184 -6.56 -28.02 -16.07
C GLY A 184 -5.43 -28.64 -16.88
N THR A 185 -5.29 -28.18 -18.12
CA THR A 185 -4.19 -28.59 -19.01
C THR A 185 -3.25 -27.41 -19.23
N ILE A 186 -1.97 -27.60 -18.90
CA ILE A 186 -0.91 -26.60 -19.14
C ILE A 186 -0.16 -27.00 -20.41
N ALA A 187 -0.14 -26.12 -21.41
CA ALA A 187 0.67 -26.27 -22.61
C ALA A 187 1.95 -25.43 -22.51
N PHE A 188 3.09 -26.03 -22.85
CA PHE A 188 4.39 -25.37 -22.90
C PHE A 188 4.81 -25.19 -24.36
N SER A 189 5.46 -24.07 -24.68
CA SER A 189 6.00 -23.84 -26.03
C SER A 189 7.25 -24.69 -26.34
N THR A 190 7.82 -25.32 -25.32
CA THR A 190 9.00 -26.18 -25.41
C THR A 190 8.74 -27.53 -24.72
N SER A 191 9.53 -28.54 -25.07
CA SER A 191 9.48 -29.84 -24.41
C SER A 191 9.98 -29.73 -22.97
N ILE A 192 9.17 -30.22 -22.03
CA ILE A 192 9.47 -30.18 -20.60
C ILE A 192 9.66 -31.59 -20.03
N ALA A 193 10.49 -31.68 -18.99
CA ALA A 193 10.57 -32.84 -18.13
C ALA A 193 9.68 -32.62 -16.89
N ALA A 194 8.61 -33.40 -16.78
CA ALA A 194 7.70 -33.39 -15.63
C ALA A 194 8.03 -34.54 -14.68
N ARG A 195 8.05 -34.26 -13.38
CA ARG A 195 8.24 -35.26 -12.32
C ARG A 195 7.28 -35.02 -11.17
N ARG A 196 6.53 -36.06 -10.78
CA ARG A 196 5.75 -36.04 -9.54
C ARG A 196 6.67 -36.15 -8.31
N SER A 197 6.46 -35.26 -7.34
CA SER A 197 7.18 -35.31 -6.08
C SER A 197 6.72 -36.50 -5.26
N ARG A 198 7.65 -37.38 -4.87
CA ARG A 198 7.34 -38.54 -4.02
C ARG A 198 6.95 -38.13 -2.59
N LEU A 199 7.50 -37.02 -2.10
CA LEU A 199 7.27 -36.52 -0.73
C LEU A 199 5.97 -35.74 -0.58
N ARG A 200 5.45 -35.18 -1.67
CA ARG A 200 4.20 -34.41 -1.70
C ARG A 200 3.42 -34.88 -2.90
N GLN A 201 2.58 -35.90 -2.73
CA GLN A 201 1.87 -36.60 -3.81
C GLN A 201 1.05 -35.67 -4.72
N ARG A 202 0.73 -34.45 -4.26
CA ARG A 202 0.02 -33.41 -5.03
C ARG A 202 0.92 -32.33 -5.65
N ARG A 203 2.23 -32.53 -5.75
CA ARG A 203 3.16 -31.54 -6.34
C ARG A 203 3.89 -32.11 -7.53
N MET A 204 3.76 -31.44 -8.68
CA MET A 204 4.49 -31.75 -9.90
C MET A 204 5.59 -30.72 -10.10
N LEU A 205 6.81 -31.19 -10.39
CA LEU A 205 7.95 -30.35 -10.71
C LEU A 205 8.19 -30.41 -12.22
N VAL A 206 8.28 -29.25 -12.85
CA VAL A 206 8.50 -29.10 -14.29
C VAL A 206 9.82 -28.37 -14.53
N ARG A 207 10.62 -28.88 -15.46
CA ARG A 207 11.90 -28.31 -15.91
C ARG A 207 12.04 -28.39 -17.42
N VAL A 208 12.95 -27.61 -18.01
CA VAL A 208 13.28 -27.74 -19.44
C VAL A 208 13.88 -29.13 -19.69
N HIS A 209 13.47 -29.79 -20.77
CA HIS A 209 14.03 -31.09 -21.12
C HIS A 209 15.45 -30.94 -21.68
N GLY A 210 16.47 -31.29 -20.88
CA GLY A 210 17.90 -31.17 -21.23
C GLY A 210 18.54 -32.41 -21.87
N GLY A 211 17.76 -33.29 -22.52
CA GLY A 211 18.28 -34.43 -23.31
C GLY A 211 18.60 -35.71 -22.51
N ARG A 212 19.20 -35.64 -21.31
CA ARG A 212 19.35 -36.81 -20.42
C ARG A 212 18.24 -36.85 -19.37
N GLY A 213 17.09 -37.40 -19.75
CA GLY A 213 15.97 -37.62 -18.83
C GLY A 213 16.35 -38.58 -17.69
N ARG A 214 15.99 -38.25 -16.46
CA ARG A 214 16.07 -39.21 -15.35
C ARG A 214 15.00 -40.28 -15.54
N ARG A 215 15.23 -41.50 -15.03
CA ARG A 215 14.34 -42.70 -15.17
C ARG A 215 12.89 -42.52 -14.66
N ALA A 216 12.50 -41.35 -14.17
CA ALA A 216 11.18 -41.00 -13.66
C ALA A 216 10.66 -39.63 -14.17
N GLU A 217 11.30 -39.06 -15.20
CA GLU A 217 10.87 -37.82 -15.85
C GLU A 217 10.09 -38.16 -17.12
N ILE A 218 8.93 -37.53 -17.28
CA ILE A 218 8.10 -37.67 -18.46
C ILE A 218 8.36 -36.45 -19.34
N ALA A 219 8.82 -36.69 -20.57
CA ALA A 219 8.90 -35.64 -21.58
C ALA A 219 7.49 -35.35 -22.08
N ALA A 220 7.04 -34.10 -21.97
CA ALA A 220 5.71 -33.70 -22.38
C ALA A 220 5.71 -32.26 -22.88
N THR A 221 4.76 -31.92 -23.73
CA THR A 221 4.47 -30.54 -24.14
C THR A 221 3.17 -30.04 -23.51
N ARG A 222 2.31 -30.98 -23.09
CA ARG A 222 1.05 -30.72 -22.38
C ARG A 222 1.01 -31.53 -21.11
N LEU A 223 0.56 -30.91 -20.03
CA LEU A 223 0.48 -31.52 -18.71
C LEU A 223 -0.92 -31.36 -18.15
N ALA A 224 -1.63 -32.46 -17.98
CA ALA A 224 -2.89 -32.48 -17.24
C ALA A 224 -2.60 -32.40 -15.74
N VAL A 225 -3.29 -31.49 -15.06
CA VAL A 225 -3.19 -31.24 -13.62
C VAL A 225 -4.54 -31.61 -13.02
N ALA A 226 -4.54 -32.52 -12.06
CA ALA A 226 -5.76 -32.92 -11.39
C ALA A 226 -6.18 -31.92 -10.31
N ASP A 227 -7.43 -32.00 -9.83
CA ASP A 227 -7.88 -31.17 -8.73
C ASP A 227 -6.98 -31.33 -7.48
N GLY A 228 -6.64 -30.20 -6.89
CA GLY A 228 -5.73 -30.11 -5.75
C GLY A 228 -4.24 -30.38 -6.07
N GLU A 229 -3.86 -30.69 -7.32
CA GLU A 229 -2.46 -30.74 -7.72
C GLU A 229 -1.88 -29.34 -7.92
N THR A 230 -0.58 -29.22 -7.65
CA THR A 230 0.19 -27.99 -7.86
C THR A 230 1.39 -28.29 -8.75
N VAL A 231 1.45 -27.63 -9.90
CA VAL A 231 2.60 -27.65 -10.79
C VAL A 231 3.53 -26.50 -10.43
N GLU A 232 4.79 -26.80 -10.16
CA GLU A 232 5.84 -25.82 -9.93
C GLU A 232 6.87 -25.93 -11.06
N VAL A 233 6.96 -24.88 -11.86
CA VAL A 233 7.96 -24.69 -12.89
C VAL A 233 9.23 -24.18 -12.22
N ARG A 234 10.33 -24.91 -12.41
CA ARG A 234 11.66 -24.50 -11.96
C ARG A 234 12.55 -24.25 -13.19
N PRO A 235 13.21 -23.09 -13.29
CA PRO A 235 14.27 -22.88 -14.28
C PRO A 235 15.36 -23.93 -14.13
#